data_AF-A0A950VZS0-F1
#
_entry.id   AF-A0A950VZS0-F1
#
_cell.length_a   1.000
_cell.length_b   1.000
_cell.length_c   1.000
_cell.angle_alpha   90.00
_cell.angle_beta   90.00
_cell.angle_gamma   90.00
#
_symmetry.space_group_name_H-M   'P 1'
#
loop_
_entity.id
_entity.type
_entity.pdbx_description
1 polymer ?
#
loop_
_entity_poly.entity_id
_entity_poly.type
_entity_poly.pdbx_seq_one_letter_code
_entity_poly.pdbx_strand_id
1 'polypeptide(L)' 'MKRLISASIIAASLMMAACTTTVVARPPRPGLVLVEGRWVEAPRVGAVWIAPHWERRAFRRVWIAGYWRY' A
#
# COMPACT_ATOMS: atom_id res chain seq x y z
N MET A 1 -25.20 -21.32 26.73
CA MET A 1 -24.03 -20.81 27.50
C MET A 1 -22.69 -21.26 26.91
N LYS A 2 -22.40 -22.56 26.76
CA LYS A 2 -21.10 -23.04 26.22
C LYS A 2 -20.70 -22.43 24.86
N ARG A 3 -21.65 -22.31 23.92
CA ARG A 3 -21.42 -21.72 22.59
C ARG A 3 -21.06 -20.23 22.61
N LEU A 4 -21.59 -19.48 23.58
CA LEU A 4 -21.27 -18.06 23.75
C LEU A 4 -19.83 -17.88 24.25
N ILE A 5 -19.44 -18.68 25.24
CA ILE A 5 -18.08 -18.66 25.81
C ILE A 5 -17.04 -19.01 24.74
N SER A 6 -17.29 -20.04 23.93
CA SER A 6 -16.39 -20.42 22.83
C SER A 6 -16.25 -19.30 21.79
N ALA A 7 -17.36 -18.64 21.42
CA ALA A 7 -17.33 -17.52 20.48
C ALA A 7 -16.52 -16.33 21.03
N SER A 8 -16.65 -16.04 22.33
CA SER A 8 -15.87 -14.98 23.00
C SER A 8 -14.37 -15.26 22.97
N ILE A 9 -13.97 -16.51 23.25
CA ILE A 9 -12.56 -16.91 23.26
C ILE A 9 -11.95 -16.81 21.86
N ILE A 10 -12.68 -17.26 20.83
CA ILE A 10 -12.22 -17.18 19.44
C ILE A 10 -12.04 -15.70 19.03
N ALA A 11 -13.03 -14.85 19.28
CA ALA A 11 -12.94 -13.42 18.96
C ALA A 11 -11.78 -12.71 19.67
N ALA A 12 -11.57 -13.01 20.96
CA ALA A 12 -10.47 -12.44 21.74
C ALA A 12 -9.09 -12.88 21.23
N SER A 13 -8.95 -14.15 20.81
CA SER A 13 -7.69 -14.68 20.27
C SER A 13 -7.28 -14.04 18.95
N LEU A 14 -8.26 -13.71 18.09
CA LEU A 14 -8.03 -13.04 16.81
C LEU A 14 -7.46 -11.62 16.98
N MET A 15 -7.84 -10.90 18.04
CA MET A 15 -7.31 -9.55 18.29
C MET A 15 -5.86 -9.54 18.78
N MET A 16 -5.45 -10.53 19.58
CA MET A 16 -4.06 -10.59 20.09
C MET A 16 -3.05 -11.09 19.04
N ALA A 17 -3.50 -11.77 17.98
CA ALA A 17 -2.63 -12.32 16.95
C ALA A 17 -2.20 -11.31 15.87
N ALA A 18 -2.72 -10.07 15.88
CA ALA A 18 -2.46 -9.08 14.85
C ALA A 18 -1.12 -8.35 15.07
N CYS A 19 -0.01 -9.08 15.06
CA CYS A 19 1.32 -8.48 14.91
C CYS A 19 1.55 -8.11 13.44
N THR A 20 1.19 -6.89 13.04
CA THR A 20 1.53 -6.37 11.72
C THR A 20 2.96 -5.81 11.74
N THR A 21 3.91 -6.52 11.15
CA THR A 21 5.24 -5.97 10.87
C THR A 21 5.18 -5.11 9.62
N THR A 22 5.37 -3.79 9.77
CA THR A 22 5.53 -2.89 8.63
C THR A 22 7.00 -2.85 8.21
N VAL A 23 7.30 -3.37 7.02
CA VAL A 23 8.64 -3.23 6.41
C VAL A 23 8.66 -1.96 5.57
N VAL A 24 9.45 -0.97 5.98
CA VAL A 24 9.69 0.25 5.18
C VAL A 24 10.97 0.05 4.37
N ALA A 25 10.84 -0.02 3.05
CA ALA A 25 12.00 -0.11 2.16
C ALA A 25 12.62 1.28 1.97
N ARG A 26 13.92 1.42 2.30
CA ARG A 26 14.70 2.63 2.03
C ARG A 26 15.28 2.58 0.60
N PRO A 27 15.19 3.66 -0.20
CA PRO A 27 15.82 3.71 -1.51
C PRO A 27 17.35 3.65 -1.40
N PRO A 28 18.04 2.91 -2.28
CA PRO A 28 19.51 2.81 -2.25
C PRO A 28 20.20 4.12 -2.67
N ARG A 29 19.53 4.98 -3.43
CA ARG A 29 19.99 6.31 -3.85
C ARG A 29 18.84 7.32 -3.85
N PRO A 30 19.08 8.62 -3.62
CA PRO A 30 18.07 9.67 -3.76
C PRO A 30 17.47 9.69 -5.18
N GLY A 31 16.18 9.99 -5.28
CA GLY A 31 15.48 10.11 -6.57
C GLY A 31 14.90 8.80 -7.14
N LEU A 32 15.17 7.66 -6.49
CA LEU A 32 14.54 6.39 -6.84
C LEU A 32 13.14 6.24 -6.24
N VAL A 33 12.28 5.55 -6.97
CA VAL A 33 10.93 5.21 -6.53
C VAL A 33 10.72 3.70 -6.59
N LEU A 34 10.07 3.14 -5.57
CA LEU A 34 9.72 1.72 -5.55
C LEU A 34 8.41 1.48 -6.34
N VAL A 35 8.52 0.78 -7.45
CA VAL A 35 7.40 0.41 -8.34
C VAL A 35 7.40 -1.11 -8.48
N GLU A 36 6.31 -1.76 -8.06
CA GLU A 36 6.15 -3.23 -8.17
C GLU A 36 7.34 -4.01 -7.59
N GLY A 37 7.90 -3.53 -6.48
CA GLY A 37 9.05 -4.16 -5.81
C GLY A 37 10.41 -3.88 -6.46
N ARG A 38 10.48 -2.99 -7.45
CA ARG A 38 11.73 -2.56 -8.11
C ARG A 38 11.99 -1.09 -7.88
N TRP A 39 13.25 -0.73 -7.63
CA TRP A 39 13.68 0.67 -7.61
C TRP A 39 13.86 1.16 -9.04
N VAL A 40 13.18 2.26 -9.40
CA VAL A 40 13.17 2.82 -10.74
C VAL A 40 13.62 4.28 -10.69
N GLU A 41 14.46 4.68 -11.64
CA GLU A 41 14.90 6.07 -11.82
C GLU A 41 13.90 6.87 -12.66
N ALA A 42 13.88 8.17 -12.43
CA ALA A 42 13.15 9.10 -13.26
C ALA A 42 13.71 9.05 -14.70
N PRO A 43 12.87 8.91 -15.73
CA PRO A 43 13.33 8.82 -17.12
C PRO A 43 13.93 10.14 -17.64
N ARG A 44 13.65 11.28 -16.99
CA ARG A 44 14.19 12.60 -17.31
C ARG A 44 14.38 13.44 -16.04
N VAL A 45 15.31 14.38 -16.11
CA VAL A 45 15.49 15.39 -15.05
C VAL A 45 14.21 16.20 -14.89
N GLY A 46 13.77 16.40 -13.64
CA GLY A 46 12.56 17.14 -13.30
C GLY A 46 11.27 16.33 -13.38
N ALA A 47 11.30 15.07 -13.82
CA ALA A 47 10.12 14.22 -13.80
C ALA A 47 9.71 13.90 -12.35
N VAL A 48 8.42 13.99 -12.06
CA VAL A 48 7.85 13.74 -10.72
C VAL A 48 7.03 12.47 -10.76
N TRP A 49 7.29 11.55 -9.85
CA TRP A 49 6.48 10.34 -9.71
C TRP A 49 5.14 10.67 -9.06
N ILE A 50 4.07 10.28 -9.73
CA ILE A 50 2.72 10.30 -9.17
C ILE A 50 2.38 8.88 -8.74
N ALA A 51 2.20 8.68 -7.44
CA ALA A 51 1.82 7.39 -6.87
C ALA A 51 0.48 6.90 -7.45
N PRO A 52 0.28 5.58 -7.57
CA PRO A 52 -0.99 5.03 -8.03
C PRO A 52 -2.12 5.43 -7.08
N HIS A 53 -3.26 5.79 -7.65
CA HIS A 53 -4.39 6.30 -6.88
C HIS A 53 -5.71 6.00 -7.58
N TRP A 54 -6.78 6.04 -6.80
CA TRP A 54 -8.14 6.05 -7.34
C TRP A 54 -8.52 7.47 -7.72
N GLU A 55 -8.96 7.64 -8.96
CA GLU A 55 -9.52 8.91 -9.46
C GLU A 55 -11.02 8.73 -9.74
N ARG A 56 -11.83 9.74 -9.39
CA ARG A 56 -13.24 9.75 -9.77
C ARG A 56 -13.39 10.36 -11.16
N ARG A 57 -13.77 9.55 -12.14
CA ARG A 57 -14.07 10.00 -13.51
C ARG A 57 -15.55 9.79 -13.80
N ALA A 58 -16.26 10.90 -14.00
CA ALA A 58 -17.72 10.94 -14.11
C ALA A 58 -18.39 10.14 -12.97
N PHE A 59 -19.14 9.09 -13.31
CA PHE A 59 -19.88 8.25 -12.37
C PHE A 59 -19.11 7.02 -11.86
N ARG A 60 -17.80 6.91 -12.12
CA ARG A 60 -17.00 5.72 -11.76
C ARG A 60 -15.69 6.10 -11.06
N ARG A 61 -15.17 5.19 -10.23
CA ARG A 61 -13.78 5.25 -9.73
C ARG A 61 -12.90 4.44 -10.66
N VAL A 62 -11.80 5.04 -11.10
CA VAL A 62 -10.82 4.41 -12.00
C VAL A 62 -9.50 4.33 -11.26
N TRP A 63 -8.86 3.16 -11.31
CA TRP A 63 -7.51 3.00 -10.78
C TRP A 63 -6.53 3.53 -11.81
N ILE A 64 -5.69 4.48 -11.38
CA ILE A 64 -4.63 5.03 -12.20
C ILE A 64 -3.33 4.43 -11.69
N ALA A 65 -2.67 3.66 -12.56
CA ALA A 65 -1.33 3.15 -12.28
C ALA A 65 -0.37 4.31 -12.08
N GLY A 66 0.65 4.14 -11.22
CA GLY A 66 1.63 5.20 -10.97
C GLY A 66 2.37 5.56 -12.26
N TYR A 67 2.67 6.84 -12.44
CA TYR A 67 3.30 7.33 -13.66
C TYR A 67 4.23 8.51 -13.39
N TRP A 68 5.17 8.72 -14.31
CA TRP A 68 6.02 9.91 -14.33
C TRP A 68 5.28 11.06 -15.00
N ARG A 69 5.17 12.19 -14.30
CA ARG A 69 4.70 13.46 -14.86
C ARG A 69 5.91 14.31 -15.25
N TYR A 70 5.79 14.97 -16.39
CA TYR A 70 6.76 15.92 -16.94
C TYR A 70 6.17 17.32 -16.96
#